data_AF-A0A0F8FRH6-F1
#
_entry.id   AF-A0A0F8FRH6-F1
#
_cell.length_a   1.000
_cell.length_b   1.000
_cell.length_c   1.000
_cell.angle_alpha   90.00
_cell.angle_beta   90.00
_cell.angle_gamma   90.00
#
_symmetry.space_group_name_H-M   'P 1'
#
loop_
_entity.id
_entity.type
_entity.pdbx_description
1 polymer ?
#
loop_
_entity_poly.entity_id
_entity_poly.type
_entity_poly.pdbx_seq_one_letter_code
_entity_poly.pdbx_strand_id
1 'polypeptide(L)' 'MSEATTIPVTKDIRDRLKKYGMKGETYNDILKRLMDEVDYETFMERQYKKLEEKDKFVSLDEL' A
#
# COMPACT_ATOMS: atom_id res chain seq x y z
N MET A 1 -21.15 12.91 5.30
CA MET A 1 -21.17 11.55 5.87
C MET A 1 -20.42 10.66 4.91
N SER A 2 -19.41 9.93 5.37
CA SER A 2 -18.68 8.97 4.52
C SER A 2 -19.63 7.83 4.14
N GLU A 3 -19.89 7.65 2.85
CA GLU A 3 -20.71 6.55 2.33
C GLU A 3 -20.02 5.22 2.63
N ALA A 4 -20.58 4.47 3.58
CA ALA A 4 -20.10 3.13 3.90
C ALA A 4 -20.59 2.16 2.82
N THR A 5 -19.67 1.43 2.22
CA THR A 5 -19.96 0.37 1.24
C THR A 5 -19.72 -1.00 1.86
N THR A 6 -20.42 -2.02 1.36
CA THR A 6 -20.29 -3.39 1.88
C THR A 6 -19.37 -4.20 0.95
N ILE A 7 -18.32 -4.77 1.52
CA ILE A 7 -17.43 -5.70 0.82
C ILE A 7 -17.74 -7.12 1.30
N PRO A 8 -18.26 -8.02 0.44
CA PRO A 8 -18.49 -9.40 0.83
C PRO A 8 -17.14 -10.11 0.98
N VAL A 9 -16.92 -10.73 2.14
CA VAL A 9 -15.72 -11.51 2.44
C VAL A 9 -16.10 -12.83 3.12
N THR A 10 -15.26 -13.84 3.00
CA THR A 10 -15.45 -15.10 3.73
C THR A 10 -15.19 -14.90 5.23
N LYS A 11 -15.74 -15.79 6.06
CA LYS A 11 -15.52 -15.76 7.52
C LYS A 11 -14.02 -15.82 7.85
N ASP A 12 -13.28 -16.66 7.14
CA ASP A 12 -11.84 -16.85 7.34
C ASP A 12 -11.05 -15.55 7.09
N ILE A 13 -11.38 -14.82 6.03
CA ILE A 13 -10.74 -13.53 5.72
C ILE A 13 -11.08 -12.48 6.76
N ARG A 14 -12.35 -12.40 7.18
CA ARG A 14 -12.77 -11.47 8.26
C ARG A 14 -12.03 -11.76 9.57
N ASP A 15 -11.88 -13.03 9.92
CA ASP A 15 -11.22 -13.44 11.16
C ASP A 15 -9.70 -13.23 11.08
N ARG A 16 -9.11 -13.37 9.88
CA ARG A 16 -7.74 -12.96 9.61
C ARG A 16 -7.56 -11.45 9.72
N LEU A 17 -8.47 -10.65 9.17
CA LEU A 17 -8.46 -9.18 9.29
C LEU A 17 -8.47 -8.73 10.74
N LYS A 18 -9.25 -9.38 11.61
CA LYS A 18 -9.25 -9.09 13.06
C LYS A 18 -7.89 -9.28 13.72
N LYS A 19 -7.08 -10.23 13.26
CA LYS A 19 -5.74 -10.48 13.81
C LYS A 19 -4.76 -9.36 13.50
N TYR A 20 -5.00 -8.59 12.43
CA TYR A 20 -4.18 -7.44 12.06
C TYR A 20 -4.56 -6.17 12.81
N GLY A 21 -5.74 -6.14 13.45
CA GLY A 21 -6.22 -4.97 14.18
C GLY A 21 -5.64 -4.83 15.58
N MET A 22 -5.37 -3.59 15.97
CA MET A 22 -5.05 -3.19 17.34
C MET A 22 -6.31 -2.76 18.09
N LYS A 23 -6.23 -2.68 19.43
CA LYS A 23 -7.38 -2.30 20.27
C LYS A 23 -7.87 -0.89 19.90
N GLY A 24 -9.10 -0.81 19.38
CA GLY A 24 -9.73 0.44 18.98
C GLY A 24 -9.70 0.76 17.49
N GLU A 25 -9.06 -0.08 16.66
CA GLU A 25 -9.06 0.08 15.20
C GLU A 25 -10.33 -0.46 14.55
N THR A 26 -10.79 0.23 13.50
CA THR A 26 -11.87 -0.25 12.63
C THR A 26 -11.32 -1.10 11.48
N TYR A 27 -12.20 -1.85 10.82
CA TYR A 27 -11.81 -2.57 9.59
C TYR A 27 -11.29 -1.64 8.50
N ASN A 28 -11.79 -0.40 8.43
CA ASN A 28 -11.30 0.59 7.48
C ASN A 28 -9.86 1.01 7.79
N ASP A 29 -9.52 1.17 9.06
CA ASP A 29 -8.16 1.55 9.47
C ASP A 29 -7.16 0.43 9.15
N ILE A 30 -7.55 -0.82 9.43
CA ILE A 30 -6.74 -2.01 9.11
C ILE A 30 -6.53 -2.12 7.60
N LEU A 31 -7.59 -2.00 6.81
CA LEU A 31 -7.50 -2.06 5.35
C LEU A 31 -6.64 -0.93 4.79
N LYS A 32 -6.81 0.30 5.30
CA LYS A 32 -6.02 1.44 4.87
C LYS A 32 -4.54 1.24 5.13
N ARG A 33 -4.17 0.80 6.34
CA ARG A 33 -2.77 0.52 6.70
C ARG A 33 -2.16 -0.57 5.82
N LEU A 34 -2.91 -1.64 5.56
CA LEU A 34 -2.44 -2.72 4.67
C LEU A 34 -2.25 -2.23 3.23
N MET A 35 -3.12 -1.36 2.72
CA MET A 35 -2.96 -0.75 1.40
C MET A 35 -1.76 0.19 1.35
N ASP A 36 -1.59 1.04 2.37
CA ASP A 36 -0.46 1.97 2.45
C ASP A 36 0.89 1.23 2.48
N GLU A 37 0.98 0.08 3.19
CA GLU A 37 2.16 -0.78 3.21
C GLU A 37 2.48 -1.36 1.82
N VAL A 38 1.48 -1.89 1.11
CA VAL A 38 1.65 -2.46 -0.25
C VAL A 38 2.01 -1.40 -1.28
N ASP A 39 1.37 -0.23 -1.21
CA ASP A 39 1.66 0.89 -2.09
C ASP A 39 3.08 1.42 -1.87
N TYR A 40 3.55 1.45 -0.61
CA TYR A 40 4.92 1.82 -0.28
C TYR A 40 5.93 0.82 -0.86
N GLU A 41 5.73 -0.48 -0.69
CA GLU A 41 6.63 -1.50 -1.25
C GLU A 41 6.69 -1.42 -2.78
N THR A 42 5.52 -1.35 -3.44
CA THR A 42 5.43 -1.23 -4.90
C THR A 42 6.07 0.07 -5.40
N PHE A 43 5.90 1.17 -4.65
CA PHE A 43 6.54 2.44 -4.94
C PHE A 43 8.06 2.34 -4.83
N MET A 44 8.57 1.73 -3.76
CA MET A 44 10.00 1.56 -3.52
C MET A 44 10.64 0.67 -4.59
N GLU A 45 10.03 -0.45 -4.98
CA GLU A 45 10.52 -1.28 -6.09
C GLU A 45 10.65 -0.48 -7.40
N ARG A 46 9.66 0.36 -7.72
CA ARG A 46 9.72 1.25 -8.89
C ARG A 46 10.85 2.26 -8.77
N GLN A 47 11.10 2.82 -7.59
CA GLN A 47 12.21 3.76 -7.39
C GLN A 47 13.58 3.07 -7.48
N TYR A 48 13.73 1.88 -6.91
CA TYR A 48 14.97 1.10 -7.01
C TYR A 48 15.32 0.78 -8.45
N LYS A 49 14.34 0.37 -9.28
CA LYS A 49 14.56 0.15 -10.71
C LYS A 49 15.06 1.41 -11.44
N LYS A 50 14.48 2.57 -11.14
CA LYS A 50 14.93 3.86 -11.70
C LYS A 50 16.32 4.26 -11.23
N LEU A 51 16.68 3.94 -9.98
CA LEU A 51 18.00 4.17 -9.43
C LEU A 51 19.06 3.23 -10.04
N GLU A 52 18.70 2.00 -10.37
CA GLU A 52 19.59 1.06 -11.07
C GLU A 52 19.86 1.51 -12.51
N GLU A 53 18.92 2.24 -13.12
CA GLU A 53 19.08 2.87 -14.42
C GLU A 53 19.77 4.25 -14.34
N LYS A 54 20.20 4.74 -13.16
CA LYS A 54 20.80 6.09 -12.98
C LYS A 54 21.98 6.36 -13.90
N ASP A 55 22.81 5.36 -14.17
CA ASP A 55 23.99 5.48 -15.03
C ASP A 55 23.64 5.73 -16.52
N LYS A 56 22.35 5.65 -16.89
CA LYS A 56 21.83 5.97 -18.22
C LYS A 56 21.24 7.39 -18.31
N PHE A 57 21.16 8.12 -17.19
CA PHE A 57 20.64 9.48 -17.20
C PHE A 57 21.76 10.43 -17.61
N VAL A 58 21.57 11.10 -18.76
CA VAL A 58 22.43 12.18 -19.23
C VAL A 58 21.94 13.48 -18.59
N SER A 59 22.85 14.35 -18.15
CA SER A 59 22.46 15.63 -17.56
C SER A 59 21.82 16.52 -18.63
N LEU A 60 20.76 17.25 -18.27
CA LEU A 60 20.13 18.23 -19.17
C LEU A 60 21.05 19.41 -19.48
N ASP A 61 22.12 19.61 -18.70
CA ASP A 61 23.16 20.60 -18.96
C ASP A 61 24.13 20.17 -20.09
N GLU A 62 24.04 18.92 -20.58
CA GLU A 62 24.85 18.40 -21.69
C GLU A 62 24.09 18.39 -23.04
N LEU A 63 22.88 18.96 -23.10
CA LEU A 63 22.08 19.19 -24.31
C LEU A 63 22.27 20.62 -24.85
#